data_AF-A0A4V1ZWE3-F1
#
_entry.id   AF-A0A4V1ZWE3-F1
#
_cell.length_a   1.000
_cell.length_b   1.000
_cell.length_c   1.000
_cell.angle_alpha   90.00
_cell.angle_beta   90.00
_cell.angle_gamma   90.00
#
_symmetry.space_group_name_H-M   'P 1'
#
loop_
_entity.id
_entity.type
_entity.pdbx_description
1 polymer ?
#
loop_
_entity_poly.entity_id
_entity_poly.type
_entity_poly.pdbx_seq_one_letter_code
_entity_poly.pdbx_strand_id
1 'polypeptide(L)'
;MKSLRLTWLDPIRLSLADDDTEKALVKRLRAEIKGEVSDQDLKRSVYLVRMVGRAVIVYDNRPSPVVYIGRGDSVGRLATHLKNWASKAFTWGHDTSLEILIIRPEHPEDADSFKHLEADLIRWFAAKCGMLPLINGRFETSYEGKAKYLPSDRKRLQKLLTVGSGKRPHWAIYPLRANPHYDRYYKSS
;
A
#
# COMPACT_ATOMS: atom_id res chain seq x y z
N MET A 1 7.10 -4.67 27.28
CA MET A 1 6.47 -4.02 26.12
C MET A 1 5.81 -5.10 25.27
N LYS A 2 4.48 -5.06 25.12
CA LYS A 2 3.70 -6.10 24.42
C LYS A 2 3.87 -5.95 22.90
N SER A 3 3.73 -7.05 22.17
CA SER A 3 3.73 -7.01 20.71
C SER A 3 2.43 -6.41 20.20
N LEU A 4 2.51 -5.71 19.07
CA LEU A 4 1.39 -5.16 18.36
C LEU A 4 0.49 -6.29 17.84
N ARG A 5 -0.80 -6.23 18.15
CA ARG A 5 -1.79 -7.16 17.58
C ARG A 5 -2.21 -6.64 16.21
N LEU A 6 -2.23 -7.49 15.19
CA LEU A 6 -2.64 -7.11 13.85
C LEU A 6 -3.94 -7.82 13.48
N THR A 7 -4.95 -7.04 13.08
CA THR A 7 -6.12 -7.57 12.37
C THR A 7 -6.06 -7.16 10.90
N TRP A 8 -6.60 -8.01 10.03
CA TRP A 8 -6.47 -7.90 8.58
C TRP A 8 -7.86 -7.90 7.99
N LEU A 9 -8.12 -7.00 7.04
CA LEU A 9 -9.31 -7.11 6.20
C LEU A 9 -8.96 -7.94 4.97
N ASP A 10 -9.99 -8.49 4.33
CA ASP A 10 -9.80 -9.20 3.07
C ASP A 10 -9.27 -8.27 1.97
N PRO A 11 -8.38 -8.77 1.08
CA PRO A 11 -7.83 -7.97 0.00
C PRO A 11 -8.90 -7.44 -0.94
N ILE A 12 -8.97 -6.12 -1.11
CA ILE A 12 -9.93 -5.49 -2.01
C ILE A 12 -9.29 -5.35 -3.38
N ARG A 13 -9.91 -5.91 -4.42
CA ARG A 13 -9.47 -5.73 -5.80
C ARG A 13 -10.30 -4.66 -6.49
N LEU A 14 -9.61 -3.68 -7.06
CA LEU A 14 -10.21 -2.60 -7.81
C LEU A 14 -9.67 -2.60 -9.23
N SER A 15 -10.58 -2.63 -10.20
CA SER A 15 -10.30 -2.15 -11.55
C SER A 15 -10.64 -0.66 -11.59
N LEU A 16 -9.71 0.14 -12.13
CA LEU A 16 -9.93 1.57 -12.34
C LEU A 16 -10.43 1.78 -13.76
N ALA A 17 -11.52 2.53 -13.91
CA ALA A 17 -12.03 2.99 -15.19
C ALA A 17 -11.71 4.49 -15.37
N ASP A 18 -11.55 4.93 -16.62
CA ASP A 18 -11.19 6.32 -16.93
C ASP A 18 -12.28 7.32 -16.48
N ASP A 19 -13.53 6.89 -16.39
CA ASP A 19 -14.69 7.67 -15.95
C ASP A 19 -15.00 7.54 -14.44
N ASP A 20 -14.14 6.85 -13.68
CA ASP A 20 -14.36 6.66 -12.25
C ASP A 20 -14.33 7.99 -11.47
N THR A 21 -15.49 8.34 -10.91
CA THR A 21 -15.57 9.46 -9.96
C THR A 21 -15.07 9.03 -8.58
N GLU A 22 -14.55 9.98 -7.81
CA GLU A 22 -14.16 9.76 -6.41
C GLU A 22 -15.30 9.15 -5.59
N LYS A 23 -16.51 9.67 -5.80
CA LYS A 23 -17.72 9.21 -5.12
C LYS A 23 -18.04 7.75 -5.48
N ALA A 24 -17.85 7.34 -6.72
CA ALA A 24 -18.02 5.97 -7.15
C ALA A 24 -16.96 5.04 -6.53
N LEU A 25 -15.69 5.46 -6.52
CA LEU A 25 -14.59 4.73 -5.87
C LEU A 25 -14.82 4.55 -4.37
N VAL A 26 -15.20 5.62 -3.66
CA VAL A 26 -15.58 5.56 -2.25
C VAL A 26 -16.73 4.57 -2.04
N LYS A 27 -17.76 4.61 -2.89
CA LYS A 27 -18.91 3.72 -2.78
C LYS A 27 -18.51 2.25 -2.95
N ARG A 28 -17.65 1.93 -3.92
CA ARG A 28 -17.13 0.56 -4.13
C ARG A 28 -16.26 0.10 -2.97
N LEU A 29 -15.29 0.91 -2.55
CA LEU A 29 -14.44 0.62 -1.38
C LEU A 29 -15.27 0.36 -0.13
N ARG A 30 -16.26 1.21 0.15
CA ARG A 30 -17.16 1.01 1.29
C ARG A 30 -18.00 -0.25 1.17
N ALA A 31 -18.44 -0.63 -0.03
CA ALA A 31 -19.21 -1.85 -0.23
C ALA A 31 -18.38 -3.10 0.08
N GLU A 32 -17.13 -3.13 -0.38
CA GLU A 32 -16.18 -4.22 -0.12
C GLU A 32 -15.76 -4.31 1.35
N ILE A 33 -15.74 -3.18 2.07
CA ILE A 33 -15.41 -3.13 3.51
C ILE A 33 -16.66 -3.42 4.39
N LYS A 34 -17.87 -3.36 3.82
CA LYS A 34 -19.11 -3.35 4.61
C LYS A 34 -19.35 -4.70 5.29
N GLY A 35 -19.38 -4.69 6.62
CA GLY A 35 -19.70 -5.85 7.45
C GLY A 35 -18.57 -6.32 8.36
N GLU A 36 -17.33 -5.87 8.12
CA GLU A 36 -16.17 -6.34 8.88
C GLU A 36 -15.66 -5.32 9.91
N VAL A 37 -15.82 -4.01 9.66
CA VAL A 37 -15.08 -2.96 10.39
C VAL A 37 -15.85 -1.62 10.40
N SER A 38 -15.78 -0.86 11.50
CA SER A 38 -16.37 0.50 11.58
C SER A 38 -15.48 1.58 10.93
N ASP A 39 -16.07 2.70 10.48
CA ASP A 39 -15.33 3.86 9.96
C ASP A 39 -14.29 4.39 10.97
N GLN A 40 -14.54 4.24 12.27
CA GLN A 40 -13.61 4.68 13.33
C GLN A 40 -12.36 3.79 13.39
N ASP A 41 -12.52 2.48 13.22
CA ASP A 41 -11.40 1.53 13.18
C ASP A 41 -10.52 1.75 11.94
N LEU A 42 -11.13 2.18 10.83
CA LEU A 42 -10.44 2.52 9.58
C LEU A 42 -9.60 3.80 9.68
N LYS A 43 -9.83 4.67 10.67
CA LYS A 43 -8.98 5.86 10.90
C LYS A 43 -7.60 5.51 11.43
N ARG A 44 -7.44 4.35 12.06
CA ARG A 44 -6.20 3.86 12.65
C ARG A 44 -5.67 2.63 11.92
N SER A 45 -5.86 2.58 10.61
CA SER A 45 -5.33 1.51 9.76
C SER A 45 -4.14 1.98 8.94
N VAL A 46 -3.40 0.98 8.45
CA VAL A 46 -2.37 1.11 7.42
C VAL A 46 -2.83 0.33 6.22
N TYR A 47 -2.64 0.89 5.04
CA TYR A 47 -3.01 0.23 3.79
C TYR A 47 -1.84 0.17 2.82
N LEU A 48 -1.78 -0.91 2.06
CA LEU A 48 -0.84 -1.11 0.96
C LEU A 48 -1.63 -1.17 -0.33
N VAL A 49 -1.20 -0.41 -1.33
CA VAL A 49 -1.73 -0.51 -2.69
C VAL A 49 -0.72 -1.26 -3.54
N ARG A 50 -1.20 -2.28 -4.23
CA ARG A 50 -0.39 -3.21 -5.02
C ARG A 50 -0.93 -3.33 -6.44
N MET A 51 -0.05 -3.47 -7.41
CA MET A 51 -0.43 -3.94 -8.73
C MET A 51 -0.82 -5.42 -8.68
N VAL A 52 -1.88 -5.75 -9.42
CA VAL A 52 -2.28 -7.12 -9.72
C VAL A 52 -2.23 -7.30 -11.23
N GLY A 53 -1.61 -8.40 -11.66
CA GLY A 53 -1.55 -8.75 -13.07
C GLY A 53 -0.21 -9.39 -13.41
N ARG A 54 0.15 -9.27 -14.69
CA ARG A 54 1.37 -9.86 -15.25
C ARG A 54 2.59 -8.94 -15.18
N ALA A 55 2.43 -7.69 -14.73
CA ALA A 55 3.51 -6.71 -14.62
C ALA A 55 3.68 -6.21 -13.19
N VAL A 56 4.93 -5.91 -12.81
CA VAL A 56 5.30 -5.24 -11.55
C VAL A 56 6.34 -4.17 -11.79
N ILE A 57 6.48 -3.23 -10.87
CA ILE A 57 7.49 -2.18 -10.97
C ILE A 57 8.82 -2.71 -10.47
N VAL A 58 9.89 -2.44 -11.20
CA VAL A 58 11.27 -2.60 -10.70
C VAL A 58 11.60 -1.40 -9.85
N TYR A 59 12.27 -1.61 -8.71
CA TYR A 59 12.79 -0.59 -7.80
C TYR A 59 14.25 -0.94 -7.54
N ASP A 60 15.21 -0.12 -7.99
CA ASP A 60 16.65 -0.43 -7.90
C ASP A 60 16.99 -1.89 -8.27
N ASN A 61 16.58 -2.31 -9.48
CA ASN A 61 16.73 -3.69 -9.99
C ASN A 61 16.00 -4.80 -9.19
N ARG A 62 15.11 -4.44 -8.26
CA ARG A 62 14.32 -5.38 -7.45
C ARG A 62 12.82 -5.21 -7.73
N PRO A 63 12.13 -6.23 -8.28
CA PRO A 63 10.71 -6.12 -8.61
C PRO A 63 9.82 -6.16 -7.37
N SER A 64 8.83 -5.27 -7.30
CA SER A 64 7.77 -5.32 -6.29
C SER A 64 6.41 -4.88 -6.86
N PRO A 65 5.31 -5.53 -6.46
CA PRO A 65 3.97 -5.08 -6.81
C PRO A 65 3.52 -3.87 -6.00
N VAL A 66 4.16 -3.53 -4.87
CA VAL A 66 3.71 -2.41 -4.04
C VAL A 66 3.99 -1.09 -4.74
N VAL A 67 2.99 -0.23 -4.81
CA VAL A 67 3.09 1.11 -5.42
C VAL A 67 2.94 2.23 -4.40
N TYR A 68 2.22 1.94 -3.31
CA TYR A 68 1.97 2.90 -2.25
C TYR A 68 1.75 2.21 -0.90
N ILE A 69 2.27 2.83 0.16
CA ILE A 69 2.00 2.48 1.56
C ILE A 69 1.53 3.76 2.25
N GLY A 70 0.38 3.71 2.91
CA GLY A 70 -0.19 4.87 3.58
C GLY A 70 -0.98 4.52 4.83
N ARG A 71 -1.35 5.55 5.59
CA ARG A 71 -2.14 5.44 6.82
C ARG A 71 -3.32 6.42 6.88
N GLY A 72 -4.19 6.21 7.86
CA GLY A 72 -5.29 7.11 8.22
C GLY A 72 -6.62 6.76 7.54
N ASP A 73 -7.66 7.59 7.76
CA ASP A 73 -9.05 7.42 7.29
C ASP A 73 -9.12 6.81 5.88
N SER A 74 -9.24 5.49 5.87
CA SER A 74 -8.70 4.65 4.80
C SER A 74 -9.66 4.46 3.65
N VAL A 75 -10.81 5.13 3.65
CA VAL A 75 -11.73 5.06 2.50
C VAL A 75 -11.81 6.37 1.76
N GLY A 76 -12.09 7.49 2.45
CA GLY A 76 -12.14 8.80 1.81
C GLY A 76 -10.77 9.21 1.28
N ARG A 77 -9.76 9.25 2.15
CA ARG A 77 -8.39 9.64 1.78
C ARG A 77 -7.78 8.68 0.75
N LEU A 78 -8.02 7.38 0.90
CA LEU A 78 -7.58 6.37 -0.06
C LEU A 78 -8.23 6.59 -1.43
N ALA A 79 -9.54 6.83 -1.50
CA ALA A 79 -10.22 7.10 -2.76
C ALA A 79 -9.73 8.39 -3.42
N THR A 80 -9.52 9.47 -2.65
CA THR A 80 -8.92 10.71 -3.17
C THR A 80 -7.52 10.44 -3.72
N HIS A 81 -6.69 9.68 -3.00
CA HIS A 81 -5.36 9.30 -3.45
C HIS A 81 -5.41 8.49 -4.75
N LEU A 82 -6.16 7.39 -4.77
CA LEU A 82 -6.33 6.54 -5.94
C LEU A 82 -6.83 7.34 -7.14
N LYS A 83 -7.82 8.21 -6.96
CA LYS A 83 -8.26 9.08 -8.05
C LYS A 83 -7.13 10.00 -8.53
N ASN A 84 -6.40 10.65 -7.63
CA ASN A 84 -5.44 11.68 -8.01
C ASN A 84 -4.19 11.14 -8.70
N TRP A 85 -3.64 10.02 -8.22
CA TRP A 85 -2.43 9.43 -8.80
C TRP A 85 -2.71 8.17 -9.60
N ALA A 86 -3.65 7.31 -9.18
CA ALA A 86 -3.83 6.03 -9.83
C ALA A 86 -4.48 6.16 -11.21
N SER A 87 -5.47 7.05 -11.37
CA SER A 87 -6.09 7.33 -12.67
C SER A 87 -5.12 7.93 -13.71
N LYS A 88 -3.99 8.51 -13.28
CA LYS A 88 -2.99 9.12 -14.19
C LYS A 88 -1.80 8.22 -14.44
N ALA A 89 -1.39 7.45 -13.44
CA ALA A 89 -0.21 6.59 -13.52
C ALA A 89 -0.52 5.16 -13.97
N PHE A 90 -1.77 4.71 -13.79
CA PHE A 90 -2.22 3.34 -14.01
C PHE A 90 -3.34 3.21 -15.05
N THR A 91 -3.40 4.09 -16.06
CA THR A 91 -4.26 4.00 -17.28
C THR A 91 -3.94 2.80 -18.17
N TRP A 92 -3.39 1.73 -17.62
CA TRP A 92 -2.81 0.59 -18.33
C TRP A 92 -3.91 -0.37 -18.79
N GLY A 93 -4.80 0.09 -19.68
CA GLY A 93 -5.84 -0.72 -20.31
C GLY A 93 -6.69 -1.55 -19.32
N HIS A 94 -7.48 -2.48 -19.86
CA HIS A 94 -8.35 -3.34 -19.07
C HIS A 94 -7.61 -4.39 -18.20
N ASP A 95 -6.28 -4.50 -18.33
CA ASP A 95 -5.47 -5.60 -17.78
C ASP A 95 -4.77 -5.29 -16.45
N THR A 96 -4.96 -4.09 -15.89
CA THR A 96 -4.23 -3.67 -14.69
C THR A 96 -5.19 -3.31 -13.56
N SER A 97 -5.34 -4.24 -12.61
CA SER A 97 -6.10 -4.01 -11.37
C SER A 97 -5.17 -3.64 -10.22
N LEU A 98 -5.70 -2.96 -9.23
CA LEU A 98 -5.05 -2.73 -7.96
C LEU A 98 -5.62 -3.66 -6.88
N GLU A 99 -4.76 -4.12 -5.99
CA GLU A 99 -5.12 -4.81 -4.75
C GLU A 99 -4.78 -3.90 -3.58
N ILE A 100 -5.76 -3.72 -2.70
CA ILE A 100 -5.65 -2.89 -1.51
C ILE A 100 -5.71 -3.84 -0.32
N LEU A 101 -4.67 -3.79 0.49
CA LEU A 101 -4.56 -4.55 1.73
C LEU A 101 -4.68 -3.60 2.89
N ILE A 102 -5.63 -3.82 3.78
CA ILE A 102 -5.85 -2.97 4.96
C ILE A 102 -5.47 -3.77 6.22
N ILE A 103 -4.63 -3.16 7.03
CA ILE A 103 -4.07 -3.72 8.25
C ILE A 103 -4.43 -2.80 9.40
N ARG A 104 -4.99 -3.36 10.46
CA ARG A 104 -5.34 -2.62 11.67
C ARG A 104 -4.41 -3.06 12.81
N PRO A 105 -3.44 -2.21 13.16
CA PRO A 105 -2.66 -2.39 14.37
C PRO A 105 -3.48 -2.00 15.59
N GLU A 106 -3.57 -2.91 16.55
CA GLU A 106 -4.22 -2.72 17.83
C GLU A 106 -3.17 -2.80 18.94
N HIS A 107 -2.98 -1.67 19.64
CA HIS A 107 -2.24 -1.62 20.89
C HIS A 107 -3.05 -0.83 21.92
N PRO A 108 -3.46 -1.45 23.06
CA PRO A 108 -4.30 -0.79 24.05
C PRO A 108 -3.71 0.51 24.61
N GLU A 109 -2.38 0.59 24.68
CA GLU A 109 -1.64 1.70 25.31
C GLU A 109 -0.97 2.63 24.29
N ASP A 110 -1.10 2.36 22.98
CA ASP A 110 -0.41 3.13 21.94
C ASP A 110 -1.37 3.49 20.80
N ALA A 111 -1.89 4.71 20.90
CA ALA A 111 -2.76 5.30 19.89
C ALA A 111 -2.05 5.55 18.56
N ASP A 112 -0.72 5.56 18.53
CA ASP A 112 0.13 5.82 17.38
C ASP A 112 0.71 4.56 16.73
N SER A 113 0.28 3.38 17.18
CA SER A 113 0.67 2.08 16.64
C SER A 113 0.56 1.95 15.11
N PHE A 114 -0.42 2.60 14.49
CA PHE A 114 -0.57 2.68 13.03
C PHE A 114 0.50 3.51 12.33
N LYS A 115 1.03 4.54 13.00
CA LYS A 115 2.15 5.34 12.51
C LYS A 115 3.44 4.53 12.54
N HIS A 116 3.65 3.77 13.62
CA HIS A 116 4.78 2.84 13.74
C HIS A 116 4.76 1.77 12.65
N LEU A 117 3.59 1.14 12.43
CA LEU A 117 3.43 0.14 11.38
C LEU A 117 3.68 0.70 9.96
N GLU A 118 3.16 1.88 9.63
CA GLU A 118 3.43 2.53 8.34
C GLU A 118 4.93 2.78 8.15
N ALA A 119 5.58 3.39 9.14
CA ALA A 119 7.00 3.71 9.08
C ALA A 119 7.87 2.46 8.91
N ASP A 120 7.60 1.41 9.68
CA ASP A 120 8.33 0.15 9.56
C ASP A 120 8.10 -0.53 8.20
N LEU A 121 6.88 -0.51 7.64
CA LEU A 121 6.61 -1.05 6.32
C LEU A 121 7.34 -0.30 5.20
N ILE A 122 7.33 1.05 5.25
CA ILE A 122 8.08 1.88 4.29
C ILE A 122 9.58 1.58 4.39
N ARG A 123 10.10 1.50 5.62
CA ARG A 123 11.52 1.21 5.83
C ARG A 123 11.91 -0.19 5.38
N TRP A 124 11.11 -1.21 5.69
CA TRP A 124 11.36 -2.58 5.22
C TRP A 124 11.25 -2.68 3.71
N PHE A 125 10.35 -1.92 3.09
CA PHE A 125 10.27 -1.83 1.64
C PHE A 125 11.56 -1.25 1.07
N ALA A 126 12.03 -0.10 1.57
CA ALA A 126 13.25 0.54 1.08
C ALA A 126 14.49 -0.32 1.31
N ALA A 127 14.65 -0.91 2.50
CA ALA A 127 15.74 -1.84 2.77
C ALA A 127 15.74 -3.04 1.80
N LYS A 128 14.56 -3.46 1.36
CA LYS A 128 14.39 -4.59 0.45
C LYS A 128 14.49 -4.21 -1.02
N CYS A 129 14.04 -3.02 -1.42
CA CYS A 129 13.88 -2.61 -2.82
C CYS A 129 14.80 -1.45 -3.22
N GLY A 130 15.70 -1.01 -2.34
CA GLY A 130 16.67 0.06 -2.58
C GLY A 130 16.07 1.48 -2.56
N MET A 131 14.75 1.62 -2.65
CA MET A 131 14.08 2.92 -2.74
C MET A 131 12.64 2.87 -2.18
N LEU A 132 11.98 4.03 -2.12
CA LEU A 132 10.57 4.15 -1.72
C LEU A 132 9.61 3.58 -2.79
N PRO A 133 8.39 3.15 -2.41
CA PRO A 133 7.35 2.82 -3.39
C PRO A 133 7.06 4.03 -4.29
N LEU A 134 6.66 3.77 -5.55
CA LEU A 134 6.53 4.78 -6.61
C LEU A 134 5.83 6.08 -6.16
N ILE A 135 4.77 5.92 -5.37
CA ILE A 135 3.91 7.05 -4.94
C ILE A 135 4.38 7.67 -3.62
N ASN A 136 5.11 6.94 -2.78
CA ASN A 136 5.59 7.45 -1.49
C ASN A 136 6.64 8.54 -1.68
N GLY A 137 6.41 9.71 -1.10
CA GLY A 137 7.28 10.90 -1.31
C GLY A 137 8.34 11.15 -0.24
N ARG A 138 8.29 10.47 0.90
CA ARG A 138 9.24 10.64 2.01
C ARG A 138 9.28 9.44 2.93
N PHE A 139 10.40 9.27 3.62
CA PHE A 139 10.49 8.42 4.80
C PHE A 139 9.76 9.06 5.98
N GLU A 140 9.22 8.22 6.85
CA GLU A 140 8.69 8.63 8.15
C GLU A 140 9.60 8.06 9.24
N THR A 141 10.74 8.71 9.47
CA THR A 141 11.80 8.21 10.38
C THR A 141 11.41 8.33 11.85
N SER A 142 10.44 9.21 12.18
CA SER A 142 10.08 9.51 13.57
C SER A 142 9.34 8.37 14.28
N TYR A 143 8.77 7.41 13.53
CA TYR A 143 7.99 6.30 14.08
C TYR A 143 8.62 4.91 13.82
N GLU A 144 9.71 4.83 13.04
CA GLU A 144 10.36 3.57 12.65
C GLU A 144 10.96 2.81 13.85
N GLY A 145 10.85 1.47 13.84
CA GLY A 145 11.56 0.59 14.77
C GLY A 145 11.04 0.62 16.21
N LYS A 146 9.98 1.38 16.47
CA LYS A 146 9.38 1.54 17.80
C LYS A 146 8.33 0.47 18.10
N ALA A 147 7.72 -0.16 17.11
CA ALA A 147 6.78 -1.25 17.31
C ALA A 147 7.49 -2.60 17.47
N LYS A 148 6.91 -3.48 18.29
CA LYS A 148 7.30 -4.90 18.36
C LYS A 148 6.23 -5.74 17.69
N TYR A 149 6.66 -6.73 16.92
CA TYR A 149 5.76 -7.62 16.17
C TYR A 149 6.00 -9.06 16.61
N LEU A 150 4.96 -9.89 16.57
CA LEU A 150 5.16 -11.33 16.61
C LEU A 150 6.00 -11.77 15.39
N PRO A 151 6.88 -12.78 15.52
CA PRO A 151 7.69 -13.25 14.39
C PRO A 151 6.85 -13.66 13.16
N SER A 152 5.69 -14.27 13.39
CA SER A 152 4.72 -14.64 12.35
C SER A 152 4.16 -13.43 11.62
N ASP A 153 3.75 -12.39 12.35
CA ASP A 153 3.21 -11.15 11.81
C ASP A 153 4.25 -10.39 11.00
N ARG A 154 5.48 -10.26 11.52
CA ARG A 154 6.58 -9.64 10.79
C ARG A 154 6.86 -10.36 9.48
N LYS A 155 6.92 -11.70 9.49
CA LYS A 155 7.11 -12.50 8.28
C LYS A 155 5.98 -12.30 7.28
N ARG A 156 4.73 -12.25 7.75
CA ARG A 156 3.55 -11.98 6.92
C ARG A 156 3.63 -10.59 6.28
N LEU A 157 3.90 -9.55 7.06
CA LEU A 157 4.06 -8.16 6.60
C LEU A 157 5.15 -8.06 5.52
N GLN A 158 6.33 -8.60 5.77
CA GLN A 158 7.44 -8.57 4.81
C GLN A 158 7.14 -9.32 3.51
N LYS A 159 6.31 -10.37 3.55
CA LYS A 159 5.85 -11.08 2.35
C LYS A 159 4.90 -10.23 1.50
N LEU A 160 4.16 -9.29 2.09
CA LEU A 160 3.28 -8.38 1.33
C LEU A 160 4.07 -7.40 0.47
N LEU A 161 5.29 -7.08 0.90
CA LEU A 161 6.19 -6.16 0.20
C LEU A 161 6.83 -6.76 -1.06
N THR A 162 6.62 -8.06 -1.32
CA THR A 162 7.19 -8.76 -2.48
C THR A 162 6.14 -9.34 -3.40
N VAL A 163 6.61 -9.77 -4.58
CA VAL A 163 5.90 -10.75 -5.40
C VAL A 163 5.62 -11.99 -4.54
N GLY A 164 4.34 -12.32 -4.33
CA GLY A 164 3.95 -13.43 -3.47
C GLY A 164 4.37 -14.78 -4.04
N SER A 165 4.59 -15.77 -3.16
CA SER A 165 4.83 -17.16 -3.58
C SER A 165 3.68 -17.67 -4.47
N GLY A 166 3.99 -18.13 -5.68
CA GLY A 166 3.00 -18.60 -6.65
C GLY A 166 2.47 -17.53 -7.62
N LYS A 167 2.72 -16.24 -7.36
CA LYS A 167 2.49 -15.17 -8.35
C LYS A 167 3.76 -15.06 -9.22
N ARG A 168 3.61 -15.19 -10.54
CA ARG A 168 4.70 -15.02 -11.51
C ARG A 168 4.36 -13.86 -12.44
N PRO A 169 4.69 -12.61 -12.08
CA PRO A 169 4.64 -11.54 -13.06
C PRO A 169 5.57 -11.93 -14.23
N HIS A 170 5.08 -11.77 -15.45
CA HIS A 170 5.83 -12.03 -16.67
C HIS A 170 6.76 -10.86 -17.00
N TRP A 171 6.41 -9.67 -16.51
CA TRP A 171 7.09 -8.43 -16.84
C TRP A 171 7.47 -7.67 -15.57
N ALA A 172 8.64 -7.04 -15.63
CA ALA A 172 9.04 -6.04 -14.67
C ALA A 172 9.33 -4.74 -15.46
N ILE A 173 8.73 -3.64 -15.04
CA ILE A 173 8.68 -2.39 -15.79
C ILE A 173 9.30 -1.24 -15.01
N TYR A 174 9.75 -0.22 -15.72
CA TYR A 174 10.24 1.03 -15.17
C TYR A 174 9.32 2.19 -15.59
N PRO A 175 9.09 3.18 -14.73
CA PRO A 175 8.36 4.38 -15.14
C PRO A 175 9.16 5.15 -16.20
N LEU A 176 8.50 5.52 -17.29
CA LEU A 176 9.06 6.43 -18.29
C LEU A 176 9.07 7.88 -17.79
N ARG A 177 9.88 8.76 -18.39
CA ARG A 177 9.94 10.19 -18.06
C ARG A 177 8.58 10.91 -18.12
N ALA A 178 7.67 10.42 -18.96
CA ALA A 178 6.31 10.94 -19.07
C ALA A 178 5.42 10.60 -17.86
N ASN A 179 5.83 9.65 -17.01
CA ASN A 179 5.10 9.33 -15.79
C ASN A 179 5.21 10.49 -14.78
N PRO A 180 4.10 11.01 -14.23
CA PRO A 180 4.12 12.15 -13.30
C PRO A 180 4.88 11.87 -11.99
N HIS A 181 5.23 10.62 -11.72
CA HIS A 181 6.00 10.19 -10.55
C HIS A 181 7.45 9.83 -10.88
N TYR A 182 7.91 10.03 -12.12
CA TYR A 182 9.26 9.69 -12.56
C TYR A 182 10.34 10.32 -11.67
N ASP A 183 10.28 11.63 -11.46
CA ASP A 183 11.27 12.33 -10.64
C ASP A 183 11.31 11.81 -9.20
N ARG A 184 10.14 11.45 -8.63
CA ARG A 184 10.06 10.90 -7.27
C ARG A 184 10.71 9.53 -7.19
N TYR A 185 10.46 8.69 -8.19
CA TYR A 185 11.03 7.36 -8.30
C TYR A 185 12.57 7.40 -8.35
N TYR A 186 13.15 8.31 -9.14
CA TYR A 186 14.62 8.44 -9.28
C TYR A 186 15.30 9.34 -8.24
N LYS A 187 14.55 10.17 -7.47
CA LYS A 187 15.11 10.98 -6.36
C LYS A 187 15.25 10.23 -5.05
N SER A 188 14.63 9.05 -4.93
CA SER A 188 14.55 8.29 -3.67
C SER A 188 15.64 7.22 -3.54
N SER A 189 16.66 7.27 -4.40
CA SER A 189 17.89 6.47 -4.38
C SER A 189 19.07 7.27 -3.84
#